data_AF-A0A1X7SQ64-F1
#
_entry.id   AF-A0A1X7SQ64-F1
#
_cell.length_a   1.000
_cell.length_b   1.000
_cell.length_c   1.000
_cell.angle_alpha   90.00
_cell.angle_beta   90.00
_cell.angle_gamma   90.00
#
_symmetry.space_group_name_H-M   'P 1'
#
loop_
_entity.id
_entity.type
_entity.pdbx_description
1 polymer ?
#
loop_
_entity_poly.entity_id
_entity_poly.type
_entity_poly.pdbx_seq_one_letter_code
_entity_poly.pdbx_strand_id
1 'polypeptide(L)'
;MLQLDYVRTSTYQSAMLQNSIDFKDKVVVDVGAGSGILSVFAVQAGARKVYAIEASSMAVHCQKLIKSNKLASKIIVIAGKVEE
;
A
#
# COMPACT_ATOMS: atom_id res chain seq x y z
N MET A 1 11.57 -6.62 -16.15
CA MET A 1 10.52 -7.07 -15.21
C MET A 1 9.21 -6.39 -15.64
N LEU A 2 8.59 -6.96 -16.68
CA LEU A 2 7.23 -7.55 -16.72
C LEU A 2 6.09 -6.52 -16.97
N GLN A 3 5.78 -6.27 -18.25
CA GLN A 3 4.67 -5.43 -18.75
C GLN A 3 3.29 -5.74 -18.12
N LEU A 4 3.06 -6.98 -17.68
CA LEU A 4 1.81 -7.42 -17.04
C LEU A 4 1.59 -6.80 -15.65
N ASP A 5 2.66 -6.53 -14.89
CA ASP A 5 2.54 -5.88 -13.59
C ASP A 5 2.15 -4.41 -13.74
N TYR A 6 2.59 -3.76 -14.82
CA TYR A 6 2.27 -2.37 -15.09
C TYR A 6 0.78 -2.14 -15.36
N VAL A 7 0.13 -3.00 -16.16
CA VAL A 7 -1.32 -2.86 -16.47
C VAL A 7 -2.18 -3.06 -15.23
N ARG A 8 -1.87 -4.08 -14.43
CA ARG A 8 -2.59 -4.34 -13.17
C ARG A 8 -2.41 -3.17 -12.20
N THR A 9 -1.16 -2.76 -11.97
CA THR A 9 -0.81 -1.68 -11.05
C THR A 9 -1.44 -0.34 -11.46
N SER A 10 -1.40 0.01 -12.75
CA SER A 10 -1.99 1.26 -13.26
C SER A 10 -3.52 1.27 -13.19
N THR A 11 -4.18 0.12 -13.34
CA THR A 11 -5.64 0.01 -13.18
C THR A 11 -6.04 0.23 -11.73
N TYR A 12 -5.37 -0.43 -10.77
CA TYR A 12 -5.62 -0.17 -9.34
C TYR A 12 -5.34 1.28 -8.97
N GLN A 13 -4.23 1.85 -9.42
CA GLN A 13 -3.89 3.24 -9.18
C GLN A 13 -5.02 4.17 -9.69
N SER A 14 -5.46 3.97 -10.92
CA SER A 14 -6.51 4.78 -11.54
C SER A 14 -7.82 4.65 -10.78
N ALA A 15 -8.23 3.43 -10.41
CA ALA A 15 -9.45 3.18 -9.65
C ALA A 15 -9.42 3.89 -8.28
N MET A 16 -8.30 3.83 -7.56
CA MET A 16 -8.16 4.47 -6.25
C MET A 16 -8.14 6.00 -6.33
N LEU A 17 -7.45 6.55 -7.34
CA LEU A 17 -7.40 8.01 -7.54
C LEU A 17 -8.73 8.58 -8.04
N GLN A 18 -9.42 7.89 -8.96
CA GLN A 18 -10.75 8.28 -9.45
C GLN A 18 -11.79 8.23 -8.34
N ASN A 19 -11.68 7.27 -7.42
CA ASN A 19 -12.54 7.14 -6.25
C ASN A 19 -11.88 7.68 -4.97
N SER A 20 -11.09 8.76 -5.09
CA SER A 20 -10.33 9.33 -3.96
C SER A 20 -11.20 9.71 -2.76
N ILE A 21 -12.50 9.96 -2.93
CA ILE A 21 -13.47 10.17 -1.84
C ILE A 21 -13.51 8.99 -0.87
N ASP A 22 -13.36 7.76 -1.35
CA ASP A 22 -13.38 6.55 -0.52
C ASP A 22 -12.09 6.37 0.28
N PHE A 23 -11.04 7.12 -0.05
CA PHE A 23 -9.73 7.05 0.60
C PHE A 23 -9.45 8.30 1.46
N LYS A 24 -9.93 9.47 1.05
CA LYS A 24 -9.62 10.74 1.69
C LYS A 24 -9.97 10.73 3.19
N ASP A 25 -8.98 11.01 4.01
CA ASP A 25 -9.05 11.03 5.47
C ASP A 25 -9.47 9.70 6.13
N LYS A 26 -9.48 8.61 5.36
CA LYS A 26 -9.82 7.26 5.84
C LYS A 26 -8.61 6.49 6.33
N VAL A 27 -8.89 5.43 7.07
CA VAL A 27 -7.92 4.41 7.47
C VAL A 27 -8.12 3.21 6.55
N VAL A 28 -7.03 2.77 5.92
CA VAL A 28 -7.04 1.68 4.93
C VAL A 28 -6.22 0.51 5.45
N VAL A 29 -6.65 -0.71 5.14
CA VAL A 29 -5.90 -1.94 5.40
C VAL A 29 -5.57 -2.58 4.05
N ASP A 30 -4.29 -2.84 3.83
CA ASP A 30 -3.74 -3.51 2.65
C ASP A 30 -3.27 -4.90 3.08
N VAL A 31 -4.03 -5.94 2.69
CA VAL A 31 -3.80 -7.33 3.10
C VAL A 31 -2.98 -8.03 2.03
N GLY A 32 -1.82 -8.58 2.40
CA GLY A 32 -0.88 -9.16 1.43
C GLY A 32 -0.17 -8.07 0.64
N ALA A 33 0.31 -7.03 1.34
CA ALA A 33 0.82 -5.81 0.71
C ALA A 33 2.01 -6.06 -0.25
N GLY A 34 2.75 -7.16 -0.09
CA GLY A 34 3.91 -7.49 -0.91
C GLY A 34 4.95 -6.38 -0.86
N SER A 35 5.13 -5.66 -1.98
CA SER A 35 6.03 -4.51 -2.09
C SER A 35 5.47 -3.22 -1.44
N GLY A 36 4.17 -3.17 -1.14
CA GLY A 36 3.48 -2.02 -0.57
C GLY A 36 3.01 -0.99 -1.59
N ILE A 37 2.97 -1.31 -2.88
CA ILE A 37 2.62 -0.34 -3.94
C ILE A 37 1.17 0.18 -3.82
N LEU A 38 0.22 -0.68 -3.45
CA LEU A 38 -1.18 -0.28 -3.25
C LEU A 38 -1.33 0.61 -2.02
N SER A 39 -0.60 0.30 -0.94
CA SER A 39 -0.51 1.17 0.23
C SER A 39 -0.03 2.59 -0.11
N VAL A 40 0.93 2.72 -1.04
CA VAL A 40 1.38 4.03 -1.53
C VAL A 40 0.27 4.75 -2.29
N PHE A 41 -0.46 4.04 -3.16
CA PHE A 41 -1.58 4.63 -3.90
C PHE A 41 -2.73 5.07 -2.99
N ALA A 42 -3.03 4.32 -1.93
CA ALA A 42 -4.02 4.73 -0.93
C ALA A 42 -3.63 6.07 -0.29
N VAL A 43 -2.35 6.26 0.06
CA VAL A 43 -1.87 7.54 0.59
C VAL A 43 -1.93 8.65 -0.46
N GLN A 44 -1.61 8.36 -1.72
CA GLN A 44 -1.75 9.33 -2.83
C GLN A 44 -3.21 9.74 -3.07
N ALA A 45 -4.14 8.81 -2.92
CA ALA A 45 -5.59 9.08 -2.98
C ALA A 45 -6.12 9.85 -1.75
N GLY A 46 -5.28 10.12 -0.74
CA GLY A 46 -5.61 10.94 0.41
C GLY A 46 -5.86 10.19 1.71
N ALA A 47 -5.51 8.90 1.79
CA ALA A 47 -5.63 8.14 3.03
C ALA A 47 -4.88 8.81 4.18
N ARG A 48 -5.55 8.89 5.33
CA ARG A 48 -4.97 9.40 6.57
C ARG A 48 -3.90 8.46 7.09
N LYS A 49 -4.21 7.16 7.05
CA LYS A 49 -3.32 6.11 7.55
C LYS A 49 -3.58 4.80 6.82
N VAL A 50 -2.52 4.04 6.57
CA VAL A 50 -2.58 2.74 5.90
C VAL A 50 -1.84 1.71 6.73
N TYR A 51 -2.46 0.55 6.94
CA TYR A 51 -1.84 -0.62 7.55
C TYR A 51 -1.57 -1.66 6.47
N ALA A 52 -0.29 -1.87 6.17
CA ALA A 52 0.18 -2.84 5.19
C ALA A 52 0.54 -4.13 5.92
N ILE A 53 -0.29 -5.17 5.78
CA ILE A 53 -0.09 -6.47 6.40
C ILE A 53 0.60 -7.38 5.40
N GLU A 54 1.77 -7.90 5.77
CA GLU A 54 2.55 -8.81 4.92
C GLU A 54 3.18 -9.91 5.78
N ALA A 55 2.85 -11.17 5.50
CA ALA A 55 3.29 -12.31 6.30
C ALA A 55 4.69 -12.82 5.91
N SER A 56 5.17 -12.49 4.71
CA SER A 56 6.46 -12.96 4.21
C SER A 56 7.62 -12.04 4.58
N SER A 57 8.84 -12.48 4.27
CA SER A 57 10.05 -11.65 4.35
C SER A 57 10.00 -10.39 3.49
N MET A 58 9.02 -10.27 2.57
CA MET A 58 8.79 -9.07 1.77
C MET A 58 8.39 -7.87 2.63
N ALA A 59 7.83 -8.07 3.83
CA ALA A 59 7.50 -7.01 4.78
C ALA A 59 8.72 -6.11 5.09
N VAL A 60 9.92 -6.69 5.20
CA VAL A 60 11.16 -5.94 5.44
C VAL A 60 11.52 -5.05 4.25
N HIS A 61 11.33 -5.56 3.03
CA HIS A 61 11.58 -4.80 1.81
C HIS A 61 10.56 -3.66 1.66
N CYS A 62 9.27 -3.95 1.88
CA CYS A 62 8.18 -2.99 1.91
C CYS A 62 8.47 -1.84 2.90
N GLN A 63 8.88 -2.19 4.12
CA GLN A 63 9.19 -1.20 5.15
C GLN A 63 10.38 -0.30 4.76
N LYS A 64 11.41 -0.85 4.12
CA LYS A 64 12.52 -0.06 3.57
C LYS A 64 12.04 0.89 2.47
N LEU A 65 11.23 0.41 1.53
CA LEU A 65 10.64 1.22 0.47
C LEU A 65 9.81 2.39 1.03
N ILE A 66 8.92 2.12 1.98
CA ILE A 66 8.07 3.13 2.61
C ILE A 66 8.90 4.19 3.35
N LYS A 67 9.95 3.76 4.07
CA LYS A 67 10.90 4.67 4.73
C LYS A 67 11.64 5.54 3.72
N SER A 68 12.17 4.97 2.64
CA SER A 68 12.86 5.71 1.58
C SER A 68 11.96 6.73 0.89
N ASN A 69 10.66 6.43 0.74
CA ASN A 69 9.68 7.34 0.17
C ASN A 69 9.12 8.38 1.16
N LYS A 70 9.62 8.42 2.42
CA LYS A 70 9.14 9.31 3.49
C LYS A 70 7.65 9.14 3.83
N LEU A 71 7.09 7.96 3.56
CA LEU A 71 5.68 7.64 3.81
C LEU A 71 5.46 6.89 5.13
N ALA A 72 6.52 6.64 5.90
CA ALA A 72 6.46 5.90 7.16
C ALA A 72 5.57 6.54 8.24
N SER A 73 5.27 7.84 8.14
CA SER A 73 4.31 8.52 9.03
C SER A 73 2.85 8.15 8.73
N LYS A 74 2.55 7.74 7.49
CA LYS A 74 1.20 7.41 7.04
C LYS A 74 0.99 5.90 6.82
N ILE A 75 2.04 5.16 6.44
CA ILE A 75 1.97 3.73 6.16
C ILE A 75 2.72 2.97 7.24
N ILE A 76 2.01 2.07 7.94
CA ILE A 76 2.57 1.17 8.94
C ILE A 76 2.60 -0.23 8.35
N VAL A 77 3.78 -0.83 8.30
CA VAL A 77 3.94 -2.24 7.88
C VAL A 77 3.84 -3.13 9.10
N ILE A 78 2.93 -4.09 9.05
CA ILE A 78 2.73 -5.14 10.04
C ILE A 78 3.24 -6.44 9.41
N ALA A 79 4.31 -7.00 9.99
CA ALA A 79 4.83 -8.29 9.56
C ALA A 79 4.05 -9.40 10.28
N GLY A 80 3.15 -10.07 9.56
CA GLY A 80 2.25 -11.08 10.14
C GLY A 80 1.13 -11.46 9.18
N LYS A 81 0.41 -12.52 9.52
CA LYS A 81 -0.85 -12.85 8.83
C LYS A 81 -1.96 -11.92 9.32
N VAL A 82 -3.01 -11.76 8.53
CA VAL A 82 -4.15 -10.91 8.93
C VAL A 82 -5.05 -11.63 9.94
N GLU A 83 -5.00 -12.96 9.95
CA GLU A 83 -5.83 -13.85 10.76
C GLU A 83 -5.23 -14.19 12.14
N GLU A 84 -4.00 -13.76 12.43
CA GLU A 84 -3.25 -13.98 13.69
C GLU A 84 -3.07 -12.66 14.45
#